data_AF-A0A178IM38-F1
#
_entry.id   AF-A0A178IM38-F1
#
_cell.length_a   1.000
_cell.length_b   1.000
_cell.length_c   1.000
_cell.angle_alpha   90.00
_cell.angle_beta   90.00
_cell.angle_gamma   90.00
#
_symmetry.space_group_name_H-M   'P 1'
#
loop_
_entity.id
_entity.type
_entity.pdbx_description
1 polymer ?
#
loop_
_entity_poly.entity_id
_entity_poly.type
_entity_poly.pdbx_seq_one_letter_code
_entity_poly.pdbx_strand_id
1 'polypeptide(L)'
;MLGPNDSFPEPVLAKLRSLNIEHVSPAGLMRQEISRRTPLGQQAERAARQGRPLADETTFALMRRWFWTRKPDAGFALGDFPATLLQAKVFDEWLDARDETLSAVIAAPGAAPQPVVDHYRAQGLLIEDGALAA
;
A
#
# COMPACT_ATOMS: atom_id res chain seq x y z
N MET A 1 -1.81 -1.16 -5.27
CA MET A 1 -1.02 -0.55 -6.35
C MET A 1 0.44 -0.69 -6.00
N LEU A 2 1.21 -1.34 -6.87
CA LEU A 2 2.64 -1.58 -6.65
C LEU A 2 3.46 -0.59 -7.47
N GLY A 3 4.27 0.20 -6.79
CA GLY A 3 5.09 1.24 -7.40
C GLY A 3 4.49 2.64 -7.29
N PRO A 4 5.27 3.67 -7.69
CA PRO A 4 4.93 5.07 -7.51
C PRO A 4 3.67 5.49 -8.29
N ASN A 5 2.87 6.38 -7.71
CA ASN A 5 1.63 6.86 -8.36
C ASN A 5 1.86 7.51 -9.73
N ASP A 6 2.97 8.21 -9.94
CA ASP A 6 3.35 8.87 -11.20
C ASP A 6 3.76 7.87 -12.30
N SER A 7 3.96 6.60 -11.94
CA SER A 7 4.26 5.54 -12.89
C SER A 7 2.99 4.87 -13.45
N PHE A 8 1.79 5.25 -12.98
CA PHE A 8 0.53 4.71 -13.50
C PHE A 8 -0.10 5.63 -14.55
N PRO A 9 -0.78 5.08 -15.58
CA PRO A 9 -1.57 5.87 -16.51
C PRO A 9 -2.69 6.66 -15.82
N GLU A 10 -2.92 7.90 -16.24
CA GLU A 10 -3.96 8.78 -15.64
C GLU A 10 -5.37 8.16 -15.64
N PRO A 11 -5.83 7.42 -16.68
CA PRO A 11 -7.14 6.75 -16.62
C PRO A 11 -7.26 5.75 -15.47
N VAL A 12 -6.18 5.03 -15.15
CA VAL A 12 -6.15 4.08 -14.03
C VAL A 12 -6.23 4.84 -12.70
N LEU A 13 -5.45 5.91 -12.56
CA LEU A 13 -5.49 6.77 -11.36
C LEU A 13 -6.88 7.41 -11.17
N ALA A 14 -7.49 7.92 -12.24
CA ALA A 14 -8.82 8.52 -12.21
C ALA A 14 -9.89 7.49 -11.82
N LYS A 15 -9.82 6.27 -12.35
CA LYS A 15 -10.71 5.17 -11.98
C LYS A 15 -10.58 4.80 -10.51
N LEU A 16 -9.35 4.74 -10.00
CA LEU A 16 -9.12 4.43 -8.59
C LEU A 16 -9.64 5.54 -7.69
N ARG A 17 -9.36 6.81 -8.01
CA ARG A 17 -9.85 7.98 -7.25
C ARG A 17 -11.38 8.10 -7.24
N SER A 18 -12.08 7.49 -8.21
CA SER A 18 -13.56 7.50 -8.25
C SER A 18 -14.19 6.38 -7.42
N LEU A 19 -13.41 5.42 -6.91
CA LEU A 19 -13.90 4.40 -6.01
C LEU A 19 -14.21 5.03 -4.64
N ASN A 20 -15.40 4.75 -4.11
CA ASN A 20 -15.80 5.19 -2.78
C ASN A 20 -15.26 4.23 -1.69
N ILE A 21 -13.94 4.05 -1.66
CA ILE A 21 -13.21 3.21 -0.70
C ILE A 21 -12.09 4.03 -0.05
N GLU A 22 -11.51 3.52 1.04
CA GLU A 22 -10.41 4.25 1.71
C GLU A 22 -9.11 4.15 0.90
N HIS A 23 -8.49 5.27 0.57
CA HIS A 23 -7.17 5.31 -0.09
C HIS A 23 -6.07 5.45 0.96
N VAL A 24 -5.17 4.47 1.01
CA VAL A 24 -4.19 4.35 2.09
C VAL A 24 -2.80 4.12 1.53
N SER A 25 -1.82 4.83 2.09
CA SER A 25 -0.41 4.57 1.84
C SER A 25 0.40 4.78 3.11
N PRO A 26 1.55 4.09 3.28
CA PRO A 26 2.43 4.32 4.42
C PRO A 26 2.80 5.79 4.61
N ALA A 27 3.12 6.48 3.51
CA ALA A 27 3.45 7.89 3.53
C ALA A 27 2.26 8.78 3.94
N GLY A 28 1.05 8.45 3.48
CA GLY A 28 -0.18 9.13 3.87
C GLY A 28 -0.47 9.00 5.37
N LEU A 29 -0.45 7.76 5.88
CA LEU A 29 -0.62 7.48 7.30
C LEU A 29 0.47 8.15 8.14
N MET A 30 1.72 8.17 7.67
CA MET A 30 2.81 8.78 8.41
C MET A 30 2.66 10.31 8.47
N ARG A 31 2.21 10.96 7.39
CA ARG A 31 1.88 12.39 7.42
C ARG A 31 0.77 12.70 8.44
N GLN A 32 -0.21 11.82 8.60
CA GLN A 32 -1.23 11.96 9.63
C GLN A 32 -0.63 11.86 11.04
N GLU A 33 0.28 10.91 11.29
CA GLU A 33 0.98 10.79 12.57
C GLU A 33 1.80 12.04 12.89
N ILE A 34 2.53 12.58 11.91
CA ILE A 34 3.29 13.82 12.03
C ILE A 34 2.34 14.99 12.36
N SER A 35 1.26 15.14 11.61
CA SER A 35 0.26 16.20 11.82
C SER A 35 -0.36 16.15 13.22
N ARG A 36 -0.65 14.94 13.71
CA ARG A 36 -1.20 14.69 15.07
C ARG A 36 -0.15 14.76 16.18
N ARG A 37 1.14 14.94 15.84
CA ARG A 37 2.28 14.97 16.78
C ARG A 37 2.34 13.74 17.69
N THR A 38 1.96 12.58 17.19
CA THR A 38 2.08 11.32 17.95
C THR A 38 3.56 11.00 18.23
N PRO A 39 3.89 10.10 19.18
CA PRO A 39 5.27 9.69 19.39
C PRO A 39 5.95 9.17 18.11
N LEU A 40 5.21 8.38 17.32
CA LEU A 40 5.65 7.88 16.01
C LEU A 40 5.85 9.04 15.01
N GLY A 41 4.90 9.96 14.95
CA GLY A 41 4.97 11.14 14.09
C GLY A 41 6.15 12.04 14.40
N GLN A 42 6.44 12.28 15.67
CA GLN A 42 7.60 13.08 16.08
C GLN A 42 8.92 12.40 15.72
N GLN A 43 9.01 11.07 15.86
CA GLN A 43 10.18 10.31 15.43
C GLN A 43 10.35 10.38 13.91
N ALA A 44 9.26 10.21 13.15
CA ALA A 44 9.26 10.30 11.70
C ALA A 44 9.63 11.70 11.21
N GLU A 45 9.12 12.75 11.84
CA GLU A 45 9.47 14.13 11.51
C GLU A 45 10.96 14.39 11.73
N ARG A 46 11.55 13.89 12.83
CA ARG A 46 13.00 13.99 13.08
C ARG A 46 13.80 13.24 12.02
N ALA A 47 13.39 12.03 11.65
CA ALA A 47 14.06 11.25 10.60
C ALA A 47 14.01 11.96 9.24
N ALA A 48 12.84 12.49 8.86
CA ALA A 48 12.65 13.24 7.63
C ALA A 48 13.52 14.50 7.57
N ARG A 49 13.62 15.26 8.66
CA ARG A 49 14.52 16.42 8.76
C ARG A 49 16.01 16.06 8.61
N GLN A 50 16.38 14.81 8.92
CA GLN A 50 17.73 14.29 8.77
C GLN A 50 17.97 13.64 7.38
N GLY A 51 16.97 13.65 6.49
CA GLY A 51 17.05 12.96 5.20
C GLY A 51 17.15 11.43 5.33
N ARG A 52 16.73 10.86 6.48
CA ARG A 52 16.79 9.43 6.72
C ARG A 52 15.48 8.76 6.32
N PRO A 53 15.52 7.64 5.57
CA PRO A 53 14.32 6.88 5.29
C PRO A 53 13.76 6.30 6.59
N LEU A 54 12.44 6.10 6.61
CA LEU A 54 11.79 5.36 7.70
C LEU A 54 12.21 3.90 7.63
N ALA A 55 12.48 3.30 8.79
CA ALA A 55 12.75 1.87 8.87
C ALA A 55 11.51 1.07 8.45
N ASP A 56 11.72 -0.07 7.79
CA ASP A 56 10.65 -0.96 7.36
C ASP A 56 9.76 -1.40 8.53
N GLU A 57 10.35 -1.64 9.70
CA GLU A 57 9.64 -1.99 10.94
C GLU A 57 8.61 -0.92 11.35
N THR A 58 8.96 0.36 11.17
CA THR A 58 8.08 1.49 11.44
C THR A 58 6.90 1.50 10.47
N THR A 59 7.18 1.26 9.19
CA THR A 59 6.14 1.13 8.15
C THR A 59 5.20 -0.04 8.45
N PHE A 60 5.74 -1.20 8.81
CA PHE A 60 4.95 -2.36 9.21
C PHE A 60 4.06 -2.09 10.41
N ALA A 61 4.60 -1.50 11.48
CA ALA A 61 3.84 -1.20 12.68
C ALA A 61 2.68 -0.24 12.38
N LEU A 62 2.93 0.78 11.55
CA LEU A 62 1.93 1.74 11.12
C LEU A 62 0.81 1.09 10.28
N MET A 63 1.20 0.31 9.27
CA MET A 63 0.26 -0.40 8.39
C MET A 63 -0.55 -1.44 9.16
N ARG A 64 0.10 -2.21 10.04
CA ARG A 64 -0.56 -3.20 10.90
C ARG A 64 -1.61 -2.54 11.79
N ARG A 65 -1.25 -1.45 12.46
CA ARG A 65 -2.20 -0.72 13.33
C ARG A 65 -3.40 -0.21 12.54
N TRP A 66 -3.17 0.41 11.39
CA TRP A 66 -4.26 0.85 10.50
C TRP A 66 -5.16 -0.34 10.11
N PHE A 67 -4.55 -1.42 9.61
CA PHE A 67 -5.26 -2.59 9.13
C PHE A 67 -6.16 -3.18 10.23
N TRP A 68 -5.67 -3.34 11.46
CA TRP A 68 -6.49 -3.89 12.55
C TRP A 68 -7.53 -2.92 13.14
N THR A 69 -7.42 -1.62 12.87
CA THR A 69 -8.35 -0.60 13.39
C THR A 69 -9.49 -0.30 12.39
N ARG A 70 -9.30 -0.57 11.11
CA ARG A 70 -10.34 -0.36 10.09
C ARG A 70 -11.53 -1.31 10.28
N LYS A 71 -12.67 -0.93 9.71
CA LYS A 71 -13.87 -1.78 9.70
C LYS A 71 -13.65 -3.00 8.79
N PRO A 72 -14.03 -4.23 9.22
CA PRO A 72 -13.82 -5.46 8.44
C PRO A 72 -14.41 -5.46 7.03
N ASP A 73 -15.53 -4.79 6.83
CA ASP A 73 -16.24 -4.81 5.55
C ASP A 73 -15.99 -3.55 4.70
N ALA A 74 -15.06 -2.69 5.14
CA ALA A 74 -14.69 -1.49 4.40
C ALA A 74 -13.59 -1.83 3.39
N GLY A 75 -13.92 -1.73 2.10
CA GLY A 75 -12.93 -1.83 1.03
C GLY A 75 -11.84 -0.77 1.15
N PHE A 76 -10.66 -1.07 0.60
CA PHE A 76 -9.49 -0.20 0.64
C PHE A 76 -8.69 -0.26 -0.66
N ALA A 77 -7.96 0.82 -0.95
CA ALA A 77 -6.95 0.89 -1.99
C ALA A 77 -5.60 1.19 -1.36
N LEU A 78 -4.66 0.25 -1.44
CA LEU A 78 -3.29 0.44 -1.00
C LEU A 78 -2.42 1.02 -2.12
N GLY A 79 -1.72 2.11 -1.83
CA GLY A 79 -0.66 2.67 -2.67
C GLY A 79 0.71 2.50 -2.03
N ASP A 80 1.73 2.18 -2.85
CA ASP A 80 3.14 2.04 -2.45
C ASP A 80 3.40 0.96 -1.36
N PHE A 81 2.44 0.06 -1.13
CA PHE A 81 2.57 -1.06 -0.21
C PHE A 81 1.79 -2.27 -0.74
N PRO A 82 2.33 -3.49 -0.64
CA PRO A 82 3.68 -3.83 -0.16
C PRO A 82 4.78 -3.46 -1.18
N ALA A 83 5.95 -3.04 -0.68
CA ALA A 83 7.13 -2.67 -1.49
C ALA A 83 8.22 -3.74 -1.53
N THR A 84 8.14 -4.76 -0.66
CA THR A 84 9.07 -5.89 -0.61
C THR A 84 8.33 -7.21 -0.51
N LEU A 85 8.96 -8.32 -0.91
CA LEU A 85 8.35 -9.65 -0.80
C LEU A 85 8.01 -10.01 0.66
N LEU A 86 8.83 -9.59 1.62
CA LEU A 86 8.55 -9.77 3.03
C LEU A 86 7.27 -9.03 3.44
N GLN A 87 7.11 -7.79 2.98
CA GLN A 87 5.88 -7.02 3.22
C GLN A 87 4.65 -7.69 2.61
N ALA A 88 4.77 -8.24 1.40
CA ALA A 88 3.68 -8.96 0.76
C ALA A 88 3.25 -10.19 1.56
N LYS A 89 4.21 -11.05 1.93
CA LYS A 89 3.90 -12.27 2.71
C LYS A 89 3.27 -11.96 4.07
N VAL A 90 3.80 -10.97 4.79
CA VAL A 90 3.25 -10.56 6.09
C VAL A 90 1.86 -9.92 5.93
N PHE A 91 1.62 -9.19 4.83
CA PHE A 91 0.31 -8.63 4.56
C PHE A 91 -0.72 -9.71 4.22
N ASP A 92 -0.33 -10.74 3.47
CA ASP A 92 -1.17 -11.90 3.19
C ASP A 92 -1.57 -12.63 4.48
N GLU A 93 -0.65 -12.79 5.44
CA GLU A 93 -0.99 -13.35 6.77
C GLU A 93 -2.04 -12.50 7.52
N TRP A 94 -2.05 -11.18 7.33
CA TRP A 94 -3.06 -10.31 7.97
C TRP A 94 -4.42 -10.46 7.31
N LEU A 95 -4.44 -10.60 5.98
CA LEU A 95 -5.66 -10.87 5.20
C LEU A 95 -6.27 -12.21 5.61
N ASP A 96 -5.46 -13.27 5.65
CA ASP A 96 -5.87 -14.60 6.09
C ASP A 96 -6.42 -14.59 7.53
N ALA A 97 -5.75 -13.87 8.44
CA ALA A 97 -6.20 -13.75 9.83
C ALA A 97 -7.55 -13.03 9.99
N ARG A 98 -8.05 -12.37 8.95
CA ARG A 98 -9.35 -11.68 8.92
C ARG A 98 -10.36 -12.31 7.97
N ASP A 99 -9.98 -13.42 7.32
CA ASP A 99 -10.78 -14.03 6.25
C ASP A 99 -11.11 -13.03 5.13
N GLU A 100 -10.14 -12.18 4.78
CA GLU A 100 -10.24 -11.17 3.74
C GLU A 100 -9.35 -11.53 2.54
N THR A 101 -9.76 -11.14 1.35
CA THR A 101 -8.99 -11.38 0.11
C THR A 101 -8.79 -10.10 -0.68
N LEU A 102 -7.67 -10.00 -1.38
CA LEU A 102 -7.49 -8.93 -2.37
C LEU A 102 -8.35 -9.21 -3.60
N SER A 103 -9.05 -8.17 -4.09
CA SER A 103 -9.79 -8.28 -5.35
C SER A 103 -8.88 -8.14 -6.57
N ALA A 104 -7.80 -7.36 -6.45
CA ALA A 104 -6.90 -7.06 -7.54
C ALA A 104 -5.59 -6.44 -7.05
N VAL A 105 -4.53 -6.65 -7.83
CA VAL A 105 -3.24 -5.97 -7.70
C VAL A 105 -2.87 -5.36 -9.05
N ILE A 106 -2.58 -4.07 -9.06
CA ILE A 106 -2.14 -3.33 -10.25
C ILE A 106 -0.68 -2.96 -10.03
N ALA A 107 0.20 -3.31 -10.96
CA ALA A 107 1.61 -2.99 -10.93
C ALA A 107 1.94 -1.85 -11.91
N ALA A 108 2.72 -0.89 -11.44
CA ALA A 108 3.25 0.17 -12.28
C ALA A 108 4.22 -0.39 -13.33
N PRO A 109 4.02 -0.10 -14.63
CA PRO A 109 4.92 -0.54 -15.70
C PRO A 109 6.36 -0.08 -15.44
N GLY A 110 7.30 -1.02 -15.38
CA GLY A 110 8.74 -0.74 -15.22
C GLY A 110 9.18 -0.17 -13.87
N ALA A 111 8.26 0.07 -12.92
CA ALA A 111 8.57 0.67 -11.62
C ALA A 111 8.15 -0.18 -10.41
N ALA A 112 7.32 -1.22 -10.63
CA ALA A 112 6.89 -2.11 -9.55
C ALA A 112 8.01 -3.11 -9.13
N PRO A 113 8.15 -3.43 -7.82
CA PRO A 113 9.13 -4.41 -7.37
C PRO A 113 8.83 -5.81 -7.90
N GLN A 114 9.70 -6.35 -8.76
CA GLN A 114 9.47 -7.64 -9.43
C GLN A 114 9.13 -8.80 -8.49
N PRO A 115 9.79 -8.99 -7.33
CA PRO A 115 9.45 -10.07 -6.41
C PRO A 115 8.01 -9.99 -5.87
N VAL A 116 7.47 -8.79 -5.71
CA VAL A 116 6.10 -8.56 -5.24
C VAL A 116 5.10 -8.81 -6.38
N VAL A 117 5.45 -8.34 -7.58
CA VAL A 117 4.66 -8.59 -8.79
C VAL A 117 4.55 -10.09 -9.06
N ASP A 118 5.66 -10.83 -9.02
CA ASP A 118 5.66 -12.28 -9.25
C ASP A 118 4.85 -13.04 -8.21
N HIS A 119 4.94 -12.62 -6.94
CA HIS A 119 4.16 -13.19 -5.84
C HIS A 119 2.65 -13.06 -6.08
N TYR A 120 2.15 -11.86 -6.38
CA TYR A 120 0.71 -11.67 -6.65
C TYR A 120 0.26 -12.16 -8.02
N ARG A 121 1.17 -12.24 -9.01
CA ARG A 121 0.89 -12.90 -10.29
C ARG A 121 0.65 -14.40 -10.09
N ALA A 122 1.47 -15.06 -9.27
CA ALA A 122 1.31 -16.49 -8.97
C ALA A 122 -0.02 -16.81 -8.27
N GLN A 123 -0.61 -15.83 -7.60
CA GLN A 123 -1.94 -15.93 -6.97
C GLN A 123 -3.10 -15.58 -7.93
N GLY A 124 -2.82 -15.19 -9.18
CA GLY A 124 -3.85 -14.79 -10.14
C GLY A 124 -4.48 -13.43 -9.86
N LEU A 125 -3.86 -12.60 -9.02
CA LEU A 125 -4.41 -11.31 -8.59
C LEU A 125 -3.92 -10.13 -9.44
N LEU A 126 -2.89 -10.32 -10.25
CA LEU A 126 -2.29 -9.24 -11.03
C LEU A 126 -3.17 -8.87 -12.24
N ILE A 127 -3.56 -7.60 -12.33
CA ILE A 127 -4.20 -7.03 -13.52
C ILE A 127 -3.10 -6.46 -14.41
N GLU A 128 -2.97 -7.01 -15.62
CA GLU A 128 -2.07 -6.51 -16.65
C GLU A 128 -2.75 -5.42 -17.51
N ASP A 129 -1.97 -4.47 -18.03
CA ASP A 129 -2.40 -3.24 -18.75
C ASP A 129 -3.56 -3.42 -19.76
N GLY A 130 -3.71 -4.60 -20.35
CA GLY A 130 -4.77 -4.89 -21.32
C GLY A 130 -6.19 -4.98 -20.76
N ALA A 131 -6.37 -5.14 -19.45
CA ALA A 131 -7.69 -5.39 -18.84
C ALA A 131 -8.40 -4.13 -18.32
N LEU A 132 -7.69 -3.01 -18.14
CA LEU A 132 -8.24 -1.74 -17.63
C LEU A 132 -8.64 -0.75 -18.74
N ALA A 133 -8.38 -1.09 -20.00
CA ALA A 133 -8.65 -0.27 -21.18
C ALA A 133 -9.94 -0.65 -21.94
N ALA A 134 -10.70 -1.64 -21.45
CA ALA A 134 -11.98 -2.09 -22.00
C ALA A 134 -13.15 -1.66 -21.08
#